data_AF-A0A497QU48-F1
#
_entry.id   AF-A0A497QU48-F1
#
_cell.length_a   1.000
_cell.length_b   1.000
_cell.length_c   1.000
_cell.angle_alpha   90.00
_cell.angle_beta   90.00
_cell.angle_gamma   90.00
#
_symmetry.space_group_name_H-M   'P 1'
#
loop_
_entity.id
_entity.type
_entity.pdbx_description
1 polymer ?
#
loop_
_entity_poly.entity_id
_entity_poly.type
_entity_poly.pdbx_seq_one_letter_code
_entity_poly.pdbx_strand_id
1 'polypeptide(L)'
;MFDKSIHGKRWCRILEEEAQLNYLLRELMQKIEGLDSAALVSREGLIVSAVLEEGISDMHIAAMSAIILSTCERVLMELKKGSLDICIIQGSEGKFLVMQCGEDYIIVGVLDADARMDLAFVNMRATTNRIIDILEE
;
A
#
# COMPACT_ATOMS: atom_id res chain seq x y z
N MET A 1 -7.58 -8.10 -40.25
CA MET A 1 -6.35 -7.30 -40.06
C MET A 1 -6.59 -6.44 -38.84
N PHE A 2 -6.18 -6.91 -37.66
CA PHE A 2 -6.43 -6.26 -36.38
C PHE A 2 -5.42 -5.13 -36.17
N ASP A 3 -5.91 -3.94 -35.82
CA ASP A 3 -5.09 -2.76 -35.60
C ASP A 3 -4.26 -2.89 -34.31
N LYS A 4 -2.95 -3.09 -34.47
CA LYS A 4 -1.95 -3.20 -33.39
C LYS A 4 -1.59 -1.85 -32.75
N SER A 5 -2.05 -0.72 -33.29
CA SER A 5 -1.66 0.62 -32.86
C SER A 5 -2.28 1.04 -31.52
N ILE A 6 -3.54 0.65 -31.29
CA ILE A 6 -4.33 1.10 -30.13
C ILE A 6 -3.95 0.32 -28.86
N HIS A 7 -3.55 -0.95 -29.01
CA HIS A 7 -3.14 -1.80 -27.89
C HIS A 7 -1.74 -1.41 -27.37
N GLY A 8 -0.78 -1.12 -28.24
CA GLY A 8 0.61 -0.87 -27.86
C GLY A 8 0.78 0.29 -26.86
N LYS A 9 0.01 1.37 -27.01
CA LYS A 9 0.08 2.52 -26.09
C LYS A 9 -0.42 2.20 -24.69
N ARG A 10 -1.51 1.43 -24.57
CA ARG A 10 -2.09 1.04 -23.28
C ARG A 10 -1.18 0.07 -22.53
N TRP A 11 -0.57 -0.89 -23.23
CA TRP A 11 0.41 -1.81 -22.61
C TRP A 11 1.68 -1.08 -22.14
N CYS A 12 2.18 -0.11 -22.92
CA CYS A 12 3.34 0.70 -22.52
C CYS A 12 3.05 1.49 -21.23
N ARG A 13 1.87 2.11 -21.16
CA ARG A 13 1.46 2.89 -20.00
C ARG A 13 1.33 2.04 -18.73
N ILE A 14 0.70 0.86 -18.81
CA ILE A 14 0.59 -0.06 -17.65
C ILE A 14 1.96 -0.47 -17.12
N LEU A 15 2.92 -0.76 -18.00
CA LEU A 15 4.27 -1.13 -17.61
C LEU A 15 5.05 0.04 -16.98
N GLU A 16 4.82 1.26 -17.46
CA GLU A 16 5.38 2.49 -16.88
C GLU A 16 4.82 2.76 -15.48
N GLU A 17 3.49 2.66 -15.32
CA GLU A 17 2.81 2.81 -14.02
C GLU A 17 3.32 1.77 -13.01
N GLU A 18 3.37 0.50 -13.38
CA GLU A 18 3.86 -0.59 -12.50
C GLU A 18 5.30 -0.33 -12.03
N ALA A 19 6.18 0.10 -12.94
CA ALA A 19 7.56 0.43 -12.62
C ALA A 19 7.67 1.65 -11.68
N GLN A 20 6.85 2.68 -11.89
CA GLN A 20 6.81 3.86 -11.04
C GLN A 20 6.29 3.52 -9.64
N LEU A 21 5.24 2.72 -9.52
CA LEU A 21 4.72 2.27 -8.23
C LEU A 21 5.75 1.44 -7.46
N ASN A 22 6.42 0.50 -8.14
CA ASN A 22 7.47 -0.29 -7.50
C ASN A 22 8.62 0.60 -7.01
N TYR A 23 9.01 1.60 -7.80
CA TYR A 23 10.00 2.59 -7.42
C TYR A 23 9.59 3.36 -6.15
N LEU A 24 8.34 3.82 -6.06
CA LEU A 24 7.84 4.51 -4.87
C LEU A 24 7.86 3.64 -3.61
N LEU A 25 7.53 2.34 -3.72
CA LEU A 25 7.61 1.42 -2.60
C LEU A 25 9.06 1.22 -2.14
N ARG A 26 10.01 1.07 -3.07
CA ARG A 26 11.44 0.97 -2.73
C ARG A 26 11.97 2.25 -2.11
N GLU A 27 11.56 3.39 -2.62
CA GLU A 27 11.92 4.70 -2.06
C GLU A 27 11.37 4.86 -0.63
N LEU A 28 10.14 4.41 -0.38
CA LEU A 28 9.54 4.39 0.95
C LEU A 28 10.36 3.55 1.93
N MET A 29 10.76 2.33 1.53
CA MET A 29 11.63 1.45 2.34
C MET A 29 12.99 2.09 2.65
N GLN A 30 13.57 2.85 1.72
CA GLN A 30 14.82 3.56 1.99
C GLN A 30 14.69 4.72 2.99
N LYS A 31 13.49 5.30 3.12
CA LYS A 31 13.22 6.42 4.03
C LYS A 31 12.86 5.99 5.44
N ILE A 32 12.51 4.71 5.64
CA ILE A 32 12.07 4.17 6.92
C ILE A 32 12.98 2.98 7.26
N GLU A 33 13.94 3.21 8.15
CA GLU A 33 14.75 2.14 8.71
C GLU A 33 13.86 1.12 9.46
N GLY A 34 14.04 -0.16 9.15
CA GLY A 34 13.21 -1.26 9.67
C GLY A 34 11.84 -1.40 8.98
N LEU A 35 11.68 -0.93 7.74
CA LEU A 35 10.52 -1.27 6.88
C LEU A 35 10.94 -2.36 5.88
N ASP A 36 10.66 -3.62 6.21
CA ASP A 36 11.16 -4.78 5.47
C ASP A 36 10.22 -5.23 4.36
N SER A 37 8.96 -4.81 4.41
CA SER A 37 8.00 -5.04 3.33
C SER A 37 7.01 -3.90 3.17
N ALA A 38 6.69 -3.58 1.92
CA ALA A 38 5.64 -2.65 1.57
C ALA A 38 4.85 -3.15 0.36
N ALA A 39 3.55 -2.89 0.35
CA ALA A 39 2.71 -3.19 -0.80
C ALA A 39 1.63 -2.14 -1.01
N LEU A 40 1.23 -2.00 -2.27
CA LEU A 40 0.01 -1.33 -2.69
C LEU A 40 -1.01 -2.39 -3.08
N VAL A 41 -2.18 -2.30 -2.49
CA VAL A 41 -3.27 -3.28 -2.62
C VAL A 41 -4.53 -2.54 -3.04
N SER A 42 -5.33 -3.13 -3.93
CA SER A 42 -6.67 -2.62 -4.21
C SER A 42 -7.60 -2.87 -3.02
N ARG A 43 -8.68 -2.11 -2.92
CA ARG A 43 -9.66 -2.25 -1.83
C ARG A 43 -10.40 -3.61 -1.87
N GLU A 44 -10.39 -4.28 -3.02
CA GLU A 44 -10.89 -5.65 -3.20
C GLU A 44 -9.91 -6.74 -2.75
N GLY A 45 -8.70 -6.37 -2.31
CA GLY A 45 -7.68 -7.31 -1.84
C GLY A 45 -6.86 -7.95 -2.97
N LEU A 46 -6.56 -7.18 -4.02
CA LEU A 46 -5.63 -7.58 -5.09
C LEU A 46 -4.30 -6.82 -4.98
N ILE A 47 -3.17 -7.50 -5.17
CA ILE A 47 -1.87 -6.83 -5.23
C ILE A 47 -1.79 -5.97 -6.50
N VAL A 48 -1.40 -4.70 -6.31
CA VAL A 48 -1.09 -3.75 -7.39
C VAL A 48 0.41 -3.64 -7.59
N SER A 49 1.17 -3.52 -6.50
CA SER A 49 2.63 -3.55 -6.50
C SER A 49 3.13 -3.97 -5.13
N ALA A 50 4.23 -4.70 -5.06
CA ALA A 50 4.78 -5.17 -3.80
C ALA A 50 6.31 -5.25 -3.82
N VAL A 51 6.90 -5.00 -2.66
CA VAL A 51 8.30 -5.28 -2.34
C VAL A 51 8.27 -5.94 -0.97
N LEU A 52 8.31 -7.27 -0.95
CA LEU A 52 8.14 -8.07 0.26
C LEU A 52 9.41 -8.84 0.60
N GLU A 53 9.58 -9.08 1.90
CA GLU A 53 10.56 -10.01 2.43
C GLU A 53 10.23 -11.45 1.98
N GLU A 54 11.27 -12.29 1.91
CA GLU A 54 11.12 -13.69 1.55
C GLU A 54 10.18 -14.43 2.52
N GLY A 55 9.27 -15.24 1.96
CA GLY A 55 8.31 -16.02 2.75
C GLY A 55 6.99 -15.29 3.05
N ILE A 56 6.91 -13.98 2.84
CA ILE A 56 5.63 -13.26 2.91
C ILE A 56 4.84 -13.50 1.63
N SER A 57 3.57 -13.87 1.78
CA SER A 57 2.66 -14.09 0.66
C SER A 57 1.93 -12.80 0.28
N ASP A 58 2.13 -12.37 -0.97
CA ASP A 58 1.34 -11.37 -1.68
C ASP A 58 -0.18 -11.53 -1.44
N MET A 59 -0.70 -12.74 -1.64
CA MET A 59 -2.12 -13.05 -1.51
C MET A 59 -2.62 -12.85 -0.07
N HIS A 60 -1.82 -13.24 0.92
CA HIS A 60 -2.21 -13.06 2.32
C HIS A 60 -2.19 -11.58 2.71
N ILE A 61 -1.15 -10.83 2.34
CA ILE A 61 -1.05 -9.40 2.62
C ILE A 61 -2.24 -8.66 2.02
N ALA A 62 -2.61 -8.99 0.78
CA ALA A 62 -3.72 -8.37 0.08
C ALA A 62 -5.07 -8.62 0.78
N ALA A 63 -5.35 -9.87 1.13
CA ALA A 63 -6.59 -10.25 1.81
C ALA A 63 -6.68 -9.65 3.22
N MET A 64 -5.59 -9.74 3.99
CA MET A 64 -5.55 -9.23 5.37
C MET A 64 -5.76 -7.71 5.40
N SER A 65 -5.10 -6.96 4.52
CA SER A 65 -5.18 -5.49 4.52
C SER A 65 -6.58 -4.99 4.16
N ALA A 66 -7.25 -5.58 3.18
CA ALA A 66 -8.63 -5.25 2.81
C ALA A 66 -9.62 -5.53 3.96
N ILE A 67 -9.44 -6.66 4.65
CA ILE A 67 -10.26 -7.02 5.82
C ILE A 67 -10.01 -6.04 6.98
N ILE A 68 -8.74 -5.73 7.27
CA ILE A 68 -8.37 -4.81 8.35
C ILE A 68 -8.95 -3.43 8.09
N LEU A 69 -8.75 -2.88 6.88
CA LEU A 69 -9.26 -1.55 6.53
C LEU A 69 -10.78 -1.48 6.73
N SER A 70 -11.52 -2.38 6.10
CA SER A 70 -12.99 -2.38 6.17
C SER A 70 -13.53 -2.58 7.59
N THR A 71 -12.84 -3.41 8.39
CA THR A 71 -13.20 -3.62 9.81
C THR A 71 -12.95 -2.37 10.64
N CYS A 72 -11.78 -1.75 10.50
CA CYS A 72 -11.41 -0.56 11.25
C CYS A 72 -12.29 0.65 10.90
N GLU A 73 -12.59 0.86 9.61
CA GLU A 73 -13.54 1.90 9.17
C GLU A 73 -14.91 1.69 9.82
N ARG A 74 -15.41 0.45 9.84
CA ARG A 74 -16.68 0.12 10.48
C ARG A 74 -16.64 0.40 11.99
N VAL A 75 -15.56 0.03 12.68
CA VAL A 75 -15.41 0.34 14.12
C VAL A 75 -15.49 1.84 14.38
N LEU A 76 -14.80 2.67 13.59
CA LEU A 76 -14.83 4.12 13.76
C LEU A 76 -16.20 4.72 13.44
N MET A 77 -16.90 4.17 12.45
CA MET A 77 -18.26 4.56 12.10
C MET A 77 -19.23 4.29 13.27
N GLU A 78 -19.24 3.06 13.80
CA GLU A 78 -20.12 2.65 14.91
C GLU A 78 -19.85 3.48 16.19
N LEU A 79 -18.59 3.81 16.44
CA LEU A 79 -18.16 4.59 17.61
C LEU A 79 -18.21 6.11 17.39
N LYS A 80 -18.60 6.58 16.20
CA LYS A 80 -18.61 7.99 15.79
C LYS A 80 -17.26 8.68 16.02
N LYS A 81 -16.18 8.05 15.54
CA LYS A 81 -14.79 8.52 15.69
C LYS A 81 -14.15 9.06 14.41
N GLY A 82 -14.96 9.33 13.39
CA GLY A 82 -14.50 9.92 12.13
C GLY A 82 -13.96 8.87 11.15
N SER A 83 -13.09 9.30 10.25
CA SER A 83 -12.47 8.45 9.23
C SER A 83 -11.23 7.73 9.77
N LEU A 84 -10.92 6.58 9.19
CA LEU A 84 -9.68 5.87 9.47
C LEU A 84 -8.50 6.64 8.88
N ASP A 85 -7.51 6.94 9.71
CA ASP A 85 -6.28 7.59 9.26
C ASP A 85 -5.16 6.57 9.02
N ILE A 86 -4.92 5.70 10.01
CA ILE A 86 -4.02 4.56 9.91
C ILE A 86 -4.47 3.48 10.90
N CYS A 87 -4.34 2.21 10.53
CA CYS A 87 -4.41 1.09 11.45
C CYS A 87 -3.00 0.56 11.75
N ILE A 88 -2.71 0.34 13.03
CA ILE A 88 -1.42 -0.15 13.53
C ILE A 88 -1.68 -1.44 14.30
N ILE A 89 -1.12 -2.55 13.83
CA ILE A 89 -1.12 -3.83 14.53
C ILE A 89 0.27 -4.04 15.09
N GLN A 90 0.39 -3.92 16.41
CA GLN A 90 1.67 -4.08 17.13
C GLN A 90 1.82 -5.53 17.61
N GLY A 91 2.83 -6.22 17.10
CA GLY A 91 3.30 -7.51 17.60
C GLY A 91 4.52 -7.35 18.53
N SER A 92 4.95 -8.46 19.14
CA SER A 92 6.18 -8.51 19.92
C SER A 92 7.44 -8.41 19.07
N GLU A 93 7.36 -8.79 17.80
CA GLU A 93 8.51 -8.88 16.88
C GLU A 93 8.44 -7.86 15.74
N GLY A 94 7.34 -7.11 15.62
CA GLY A 94 7.16 -6.18 14.51
C GLY A 94 5.80 -5.49 14.53
N LYS A 95 5.51 -4.75 13.46
CA LYS A 95 4.31 -3.95 13.27
C LYS A 95 3.75 -4.17 11.87
N PHE A 96 2.44 -4.23 11.74
CA PHE A 96 1.75 -4.20 10.45
C PHE A 96 0.90 -2.93 10.36
N LEU A 97 1.17 -2.13 9.32
CA LEU A 97 0.51 -0.87 9.07
C LEU A 97 -0.43 -1.00 7.87
N VAL A 98 -1.61 -0.44 7.99
CA VAL A 98 -2.60 -0.34 6.92
C VAL A 98 -3.10 1.10 6.85
N MET A 99 -2.90 1.75 5.71
CA MET A 99 -3.31 3.13 5.47
C MET A 99 -4.07 3.21 4.14
N GLN A 100 -5.14 4.00 4.13
CA GLN A 100 -5.90 4.29 2.91
C GLN A 100 -5.03 5.05 1.91
N CYS A 101 -5.13 4.70 0.63
CA CYS A 101 -4.46 5.37 -0.48
C CYS A 101 -5.50 5.72 -1.55
N GLY A 102 -6.11 6.91 -1.43
CA GLY A 102 -7.24 7.30 -2.28
C GLY A 102 -8.50 6.48 -1.95
N GLU A 103 -9.45 6.43 -2.87
CA GLU A 103 -10.71 5.68 -2.66
C GLU A 103 -10.55 4.17 -2.95
N ASP A 104 -9.64 3.82 -3.86
CA ASP A 104 -9.56 2.49 -4.46
C ASP A 104 -8.40 1.63 -3.94
N TYR A 105 -7.45 2.22 -3.20
CA TYR A 105 -6.21 1.53 -2.82
C TYR A 105 -5.87 1.64 -1.33
N ILE A 106 -4.96 0.77 -0.92
CA ILE A 106 -4.46 0.58 0.42
C ILE A 106 -2.94 0.45 0.32
N ILE A 107 -2.20 1.27 1.06
CA ILE A 107 -0.77 1.04 1.27
C ILE A 107 -0.55 0.31 2.58
N VAL A 108 0.35 -0.67 2.56
CA VAL A 108 0.72 -1.45 3.75
C VAL A 108 2.23 -1.42 3.98
N GLY A 109 2.60 -1.59 5.24
CA GLY A 109 3.99 -1.73 5.66
C GLY A 109 4.14 -2.80 6.75
N VAL A 110 5.19 -3.60 6.66
CA VAL A 110 5.65 -4.51 7.72
C VAL A 110 6.94 -3.94 8.27
N LEU A 111 6.96 -3.66 9.56
CA LEU A 111 8.10 -3.02 10.20
C LEU A 111 8.64 -3.86 11.35
N ASP A 112 9.93 -3.71 11.59
CA ASP A 112 10.61 -4.19 12.79
C ASP A 112 10.01 -3.60 14.08
N ALA A 113 10.27 -4.29 15.19
CA ALA A 113 9.78 -3.92 16.51
C ALA A 113 10.26 -2.53 16.97
N ASP A 114 11.47 -2.10 16.59
CA ASP A 114 12.09 -0.83 16.95
C ASP A 114 11.99 0.25 15.87
N ALA A 115 11.41 -0.07 14.71
CA ALA A 115 11.21 0.89 13.63
C ALA A 115 10.41 2.12 14.06
N ARG A 116 10.86 3.28 13.57
CA ARG A 116 10.36 4.61 13.93
C ARG A 116 9.00 4.92 13.33
N MET A 117 7.97 4.87 14.17
CA MET A 117 6.57 5.11 13.77
C MET A 117 6.28 6.52 13.26
N ASP A 118 6.99 7.53 13.75
CA ASP A 118 6.85 8.90 13.30
C ASP A 118 7.32 9.08 11.85
N LEU A 119 8.44 8.47 11.49
CA LEU A 119 8.93 8.43 10.11
C LEU A 119 8.03 7.57 9.23
N ALA A 120 7.56 6.42 9.73
CA ALA A 120 6.66 5.55 8.99
C ALA A 120 5.39 6.29 8.57
N PHE A 121 4.73 6.97 9.51
CA PHE A 121 3.51 7.71 9.25
C PHE A 121 3.68 8.82 8.21
N VAL A 122 4.69 9.68 8.38
CA VAL A 122 4.92 10.82 7.48
C VAL A 122 5.28 10.36 6.07
N ASN A 123 6.17 9.37 5.96
CA ASN A 123 6.62 8.89 4.65
C ASN A 123 5.55 8.06 3.94
N MET A 124 4.79 7.21 4.64
CA MET A 124 3.68 6.47 4.03
C MET A 124 2.64 7.44 3.46
N ARG A 125 2.24 8.46 4.22
CA ARG A 125 1.29 9.48 3.74
C ARG A 125 1.81 10.30 2.56
N ALA A 126 3.10 10.65 2.56
CA ALA A 126 3.70 11.32 1.41
C ALA A 126 3.70 10.41 0.17
N THR A 127 3.95 9.11 0.37
CA THR A 127 3.93 8.11 -0.71
C THR A 127 2.52 7.86 -1.23
N THR A 128 1.48 7.82 -0.39
CA THR A 128 0.09 7.65 -0.87
C THR A 128 -0.30 8.76 -1.82
N ASN A 129 0.01 10.01 -1.51
CA ASN A 129 -0.31 11.14 -2.38
C ASN A 129 0.32 10.99 -3.77
N ARG A 130 1.60 10.56 -3.81
CA ARG A 130 2.31 10.34 -5.08
C ARG A 130 1.77 9.14 -5.87
N ILE A 131 1.29 8.11 -5.18
CA ILE A 131 0.64 6.96 -5.82
C ILE A 131 -0.68 7.39 -6.46
N ILE A 132 -1.48 8.20 -5.74
CA ILE A 132 -2.75 8.74 -6.25
C ILE A 132 -2.49 9.57 -7.51
N ASP A 133 -1.49 10.45 -7.50
CA ASP A 133 -1.12 11.25 -8.67
C ASP A 133 -0.78 10.38 -9.90
N ILE A 134 -0.18 9.20 -9.71
CA ILE A 134 0.15 8.28 -10.82
C ILE A 134 -1.09 7.54 -11.33
N LEU A 135 -2.01 7.16 -10.43
CA LEU A 135 -3.13 6.29 -10.75
C LEU A 135 -4.40 7.04 -11.20
N GLU A 136 -4.53 8.32 -10.85
CA GLU A 136 -5.67 9.16 -11.23
C GLU A 136 -5.39 10.08 -12.45
N GLU A 137 -4.16 10.11 -12.99
CA GLU A 137 -3.82 10.69 -14.32
C GLU A 137 -4.27 9.80 -15.49
#